data_AF-A0A938ELW4-F1
#
_entry.id   AF-A0A938ELW4-F1
#
_cell.length_a   1.000
_cell.length_b   1.000
_cell.length_c   1.000
_cell.angle_alpha   90.00
_cell.angle_beta   90.00
_cell.angle_gamma   90.00
#
_symmetry.space_group_name_H-M   'P 1'
#
loop_
_entity.id
_entity.type
_entity.pdbx_description
1 polymer ?
#
loop_
_entity_poly.entity_id
_entity_poly.type
_entity_poly.pdbx_seq_one_letter_code
_entity_poly.pdbx_strand_id
1 'polypeptide(L)' 'PVLADAASDYGITPVEIGRASIVGQPVHMTSPLVPATLLLISLASVDLADFHKKVIWRGAVLALVMLAVAVLVGAVPA' A
#
# COMPACT_ATOMS: atom_id res chain seq x y z
N PRO A 1 10.70 -7.69 6.90
CA PRO A 1 11.93 -8.24 7.52
C PRO A 1 13.11 -8.14 6.55
N VAL A 2 13.10 -8.88 5.44
CA VAL A 2 14.21 -8.87 4.45
C VAL A 2 14.54 -7.46 3.93
N LEU A 3 13.52 -6.64 3.63
CA LEU A 3 13.74 -5.24 3.22
C LEU A 3 14.33 -4.37 4.32
N ALA A 4 14.02 -4.65 5.59
CA ALA A 4 14.61 -3.90 6.72
C ALA A 4 16.07 -4.30 6.96
N ASP A 5 16.39 -5.59 6.85
CA ASP A 5 17.76 -6.10 6.97
C ASP A 5 18.64 -5.58 5.82
N ALA A 6 18.12 -5.56 4.58
CA ALA A 6 18.85 -4.97 3.45
C ALA A 6 19.01 -3.45 3.58
N ALA A 7 18.02 -2.75 4.14
CA ALA A 7 18.05 -1.30 4.26
C ALA A 7 18.97 -0.82 5.41
N SER A 8 19.29 -1.67 6.39
CA SER A 8 20.23 -1.31 7.46
C SER A 8 21.64 -1.03 6.96
N ASP A 9 22.06 -1.66 5.86
CA ASP A 9 23.35 -1.41 5.21
C ASP A 9 23.43 0.00 4.60
N TYR A 10 22.28 0.64 4.36
CA TYR A 10 22.15 2.00 3.84
C TYR A 10 21.81 3.03 4.93
N GLY A 11 21.88 2.63 6.21
CA GLY A 11 21.56 3.51 7.34
C GLY A 11 20.07 3.82 7.51
N ILE A 12 19.19 3.10 6.81
CA ILE A 12 17.74 3.26 6.96
C ILE A 12 17.28 2.39 8.13
N THR A 13 16.55 3.00 9.05
CA THR A 13 16.07 2.33 10.25
C THR A 13 14.89 1.38 9.93
N PRO A 14 14.70 0.29 10.69
CA PRO A 14 13.54 -0.58 10.55
C PRO A 14 12.19 0.15 10.69
N VAL A 15 12.16 1.23 11.47
CA VAL A 15 10.97 2.08 11.64
C VAL A 15 10.59 2.80 10.35
N GLU A 16 11.58 3.30 9.60
CA GLU A 16 11.34 3.97 8.31
C GLU A 16 10.79 2.98 7.26
N ILE A 17 11.34 1.76 7.22
CA ILE A 17 10.80 0.67 6.39
C ILE A 17 9.38 0.30 6.82
N GLY A 18 9.12 0.27 8.13
CA GLY A 18 7.78 0.07 8.68
C GLY A 18 6.78 1.14 8.20
N ARG A 19 7.15 2.42 8.29
CA ARG A 19 6.32 3.55 7.81
C ARG A 19 6.06 3.45 6.30
N ALA A 20 7.10 3.17 5.51
CA ALA A 20 6.95 2.97 4.06
C ALA A 20 6.00 1.79 3.73
N SER A 21 6.07 0.69 4.50
CA SER A 21 5.21 -0.48 4.30
C SER A 21 3.72 -0.18 4.54
N ILE A 22 3.41 0.76 5.44
CA ILE A 22 2.04 1.20 5.74
C ILE A 22 1.49 2.04 4.58
N VAL A 23 2.30 2.96 4.04
CA VAL A 23 1.91 3.83 2.92
C VAL A 23 1.54 3.01 1.67
N GLY A 24 2.19 1.87 1.44
CA GLY A 24 1.90 0.99 0.29
C GLY A 24 0.67 0.08 0.44
N GLN A 25 0.09 -0.04 1.64
CA GLN A 25 -1.04 -0.95 1.90
C GLN A 25 -2.27 -0.74 1.00
N PRO A 26 -2.69 0.49 0.67
CA PRO A 26 -3.85 0.71 -0.18
C PRO A 26 -3.75 0.02 -1.55
N VAL A 27 -2.58 0.05 -2.18
CA VAL A 27 -2.33 -0.62 -3.47
C VAL A 27 -2.21 -2.13 -3.26
N HIS A 28 -1.57 -2.57 -2.18
CA HIS A 28 -1.47 -4.00 -1.86
C HIS A 28 -2.86 -4.67 -1.74
N MET A 29 -3.82 -3.97 -1.13
CA MET A 29 -5.20 -4.47 -0.96
C MET A 29 -5.99 -4.63 -2.25
N THR A 30 -5.55 -4.05 -3.38
CA THR A 30 -6.19 -4.27 -4.70
C THR A 30 -5.68 -5.52 -5.40
N SER A 31 -4.70 -6.22 -4.82
CA SER A 31 -4.13 -7.43 -5.41
C SER A 31 -5.15 -8.57 -5.43
N PRO A 32 -5.29 -9.29 -6.56
CA PRO A 32 -6.14 -10.49 -6.63
C PRO A 32 -5.61 -11.65 -5.79
N LEU A 33 -4.42 -11.51 -5.18
CA LEU A 33 -3.83 -12.50 -4.28
C LEU A 33 -4.34 -12.36 -2.84
N VAL A 34 -5.06 -11.26 -2.51
CA VAL A 34 -5.68 -11.09 -1.19
C VAL A 34 -7.00 -11.86 -1.15
N PRO A 35 -7.15 -12.90 -0.32
CA PRO A 35 -8.33 -13.76 -0.34
C PRO A 35 -9.65 -13.03 -0.06
N ALA A 36 -9.61 -12.03 0.84
CA ALA A 36 -10.78 -11.22 1.17
C ALA A 36 -11.29 -10.43 -0.05
N THR A 37 -10.41 -9.95 -0.93
CA THR A 37 -10.79 -9.23 -2.14
C THR A 37 -11.55 -10.14 -3.11
N LEU A 38 -11.09 -11.37 -3.31
CA LEU A 38 -11.77 -12.35 -4.16
C LEU A 38 -13.16 -12.72 -3.59
N LEU A 39 -13.26 -12.91 -2.28
CA LEU A 39 -14.53 -13.19 -1.60
C LEU A 39 -15.53 -12.03 -1.81
N LEU A 40 -15.11 -10.79 -1.58
CA LEU A 40 -15.97 -9.61 -1.73
C LEU A 40 -16.43 -9.42 -3.18
N ILE A 41 -15.56 -9.65 -4.16
CA ILE A 41 -15.89 -9.58 -5.59
C ILE A 41 -16.96 -10.61 -5.94
N SER A 42 -16.82 -11.85 -5.45
CA SER A 42 -17.80 -12.91 -5.66
C SER A 42 -19.15 -12.59 -5.02
N LEU A 43 -19.16 -12.10 -3.78
CA LEU A 43 -20.40 -11.70 -3.08
C LEU A 43 -21.09 -10.50 -3.74
N ALA A 44 -20.32 -9.55 -4.28
CA ALA A 44 -20.85 -8.39 -4.99
C ALA A 44 -21.29 -8.70 -6.43
N SER A 45 -21.04 -9.92 -6.94
CA SER A 45 -21.33 -10.33 -8.32
C SER A 45 -20.75 -9.37 -9.38
N VAL A 46 -19.52 -8.89 -9.16
CA VAL A 46 -18.81 -7.98 -10.08
C VAL A 46 -17.65 -8.68 -10.77
N ASP A 47 -17.27 -8.18 -11.95
CA ASP A 47 -16.09 -8.66 -12.67
C ASP A 47 -14.78 -8.16 -12.03
N LEU A 48 -13.78 -9.06 -11.93
CA LEU A 48 -12.48 -8.77 -11.31
C LEU A 48 -11.68 -7.72 -12.10
N ALA A 49 -11.70 -7.79 -13.43
CA ALA A 49 -10.96 -6.83 -14.26
C ALA A 49 -11.57 -5.44 -14.15
N ASP A 50 -12.89 -5.34 -14.11
CA ASP A 50 -13.59 -4.06 -13.92
C ASP A 50 -13.38 -3.49 -12.51
N PHE A 51 -13.39 -4.33 -11.47
CA PHE A 51 -12.99 -3.92 -10.13
C PHE A 51 -11.57 -3.34 -10.17
N HIS A 52 -10.59 -4.11 -10.68
CA HIS A 52 -9.19 -3.74 -10.64
C HIS A 52 -8.91 -2.44 -11.40
N LYS A 53 -9.48 -2.26 -12.61
CA LYS A 53 -9.40 -1.01 -13.39
C LYS A 53 -9.90 0.21 -12.61
N LYS A 54 -10.98 0.04 -11.83
CA LYS A 54 -11.58 1.13 -11.06
C LYS A 54 -10.80 1.48 -9.79
N VAL A 55 -10.17 0.51 -9.15
CA VAL A 55 -9.58 0.71 -7.81
C VAL A 55 -8.08 0.91 -7.80
N ILE A 56 -7.32 0.41 -8.79
CA ILE A 56 -5.85 0.45 -8.75
C ILE A 56 -5.32 1.89 -8.68
N TRP A 57 -5.86 2.78 -9.50
CA TRP A 57 -5.48 4.19 -9.50
C TRP A 57 -5.94 4.91 -8.23
N ARG A 58 -7.08 4.52 -7.65
CA ARG A 58 -7.59 5.07 -6.39
C ARG A 58 -6.68 4.67 -5.23
N GLY A 59 -6.22 3.42 -5.22
CA GLY A 59 -5.22 2.93 -4.26
C GLY A 59 -3.91 3.69 -4.37
N ALA A 60 -3.43 3.95 -5.60
CA ALA A 60 -2.23 4.75 -5.83
C ALA A 60 -2.40 6.20 -5.34
N VAL A 61 -3.53 6.84 -5.67
CA VAL A 61 -3.84 8.20 -5.17
C VAL A 61 -3.92 8.21 -3.65
N LEU A 62 -4.55 7.23 -3.02
CA LEU A 62 -4.63 7.14 -1.56
C LEU A 62 -3.24 6.98 -0.94
N ALA A 63 -2.36 6.14 -1.51
CA ALA A 63 -0.99 5.99 -1.06
C ALA A 63 -0.21 7.32 -1.17
N LEU A 64 -0.38 8.06 -2.26
CA LEU A 64 0.25 9.38 -2.44
C LEU A 64 -0.28 10.41 -1.44
N VAL A 65 -1.59 10.42 -1.17
CA VAL A 65 -2.19 11.31 -0.15
C VAL A 65 -1.66 10.96 1.23
N MET A 66 -1.58 9.66 1.58
CA MET A 66 -1.00 9.22 2.85
C MET A 66 0.47 9.65 2.98
N LEU A 67 1.26 9.51 1.91
CA LEU A 67 2.65 9.96 1.89
C LEU A 67 2.75 11.48 2.08
N ALA A 68 1.95 12.25 1.34
CA ALA A 68 1.94 13.71 1.44
C ALA A 68 1.58 14.17 2.85
N VAL A 69 0.55 13.58 3.48
CA VAL A 69 0.18 13.89 4.87
C VAL A 69 1.29 13.50 5.84
N ALA A 70 1.93 12.34 5.64
CA ALA A 70 3.03 11.90 6.49
C ALA A 70 4.24 12.87 6.44
N VAL A 71 4.53 13.43 5.27
CA VAL A 71 5.54 14.49 5.11
C VAL A 71 5.10 15.77 5.80
N LEU A 72 3.86 16.23 5.57
CA LEU A 72 3.33 17.49 6.14
C LEU A 72 3.32 17.49 7.68
N VAL A 73 3.06 16.34 8.31
CA VAL A 73 3.04 16.20 9.77
C VAL A 73 4.44 15.87 10.34
N GLY A 74 5.45 15.67 9.48
CA GLY A 74 6.82 15.30 9.90
C GLY A 74 6.97 13.85 10.36
N ALA A 75 6.00 13.00 10.05
CA ALA A 75 6.07 11.56 10.33
C ALA A 75 7.04 10.83 9.39
N VAL A 76 7.28 11.36 8.19
CA VAL A 76 8.31 10.90 7.23
C VAL A 76 9.13 12.12 6.81
N PRO A 77 10.46 12.00 6.66
CA PRO A 77 11.28 13.08 6.11
C PRO A 77 10.78 13.52 4.73
N ALA A 78 10.88 14.82 4.44
CA ALA A 78 10.54 15.39 3.14
C ALA A 78 11.60 15.07 2.07
#